data_AF-A0A660NIS8-F1
#
_entry.id   AF-A0A660NIS8-F1
#
_cell.length_a   1.000
_cell.length_b   1.000
_cell.length_c   1.000
_cell.angle_alpha   90.00
_cell.angle_beta   90.00
_cell.angle_gamma   90.00
#
_symmetry.space_group_name_H-M   'P 1'
#
loop_
_entity.id
_entity.type
_entity.pdbx_description
1 polymer ?
#
loop_
_entity_poly.entity_id
_entity_poly.type
_entity_poly.pdbx_seq_one_letter_code
_entity_poly.pdbx_strand_id
1 'polypeptide(L)'
;TPFDPRLILRIAPAVAEAAAASGVASRPIEDLDAYRQSLYHYVYSTGLLMRPVVAAAKAAPAGIKRVAYAEGEDERVLRCAQTAIDEGLAYPILIGRPAVIEDRIRKAGLRMRAGQDMEIVNPDDDARFRQYWEEYWRLMGRRGVSQEAAKAGVRRATTLIAALMVRLGDADTMLCGTLGRFDVHLGHIRDVIGSRPGKPLATLNALTMGNRTLFITDTYVNDSPDAETLAKIAQMAAEEVNNFGIPPKVAFVSHSQFGGSNRPSAIKMREARDIFRSVVPNVSCDGEMHGDAALRPELRDRLVPDSTLEGEANLLVCPNLDSANILFNVATVRRLVNMTALAVAEVAARKAKCAAA
;
A
#
# COMPACT_ATOMS: atom_id res chain seq x y z
N THR A 1 18.50 17.28 2.13
CA THR A 1 19.69 17.25 1.25
C THR A 1 19.47 18.23 0.10
N PRO A 2 20.51 18.62 -0.67
CA PRO A 2 20.37 19.55 -1.81
C PRO A 2 19.40 19.08 -2.91
N PHE A 3 18.98 17.82 -2.85
CA PHE A 3 18.08 17.15 -3.81
C PHE A 3 16.70 16.85 -3.21
N ASP A 4 16.31 17.51 -2.12
CA ASP A 4 14.95 17.38 -1.59
C ASP A 4 13.96 18.00 -2.58
N PRO A 5 13.04 17.22 -3.19
CA PRO A 5 12.11 17.72 -4.20
C PRO A 5 11.17 18.81 -3.65
N ARG A 6 11.02 18.94 -2.32
CA ARG A 6 10.25 20.03 -1.68
C ARG A 6 10.96 21.37 -1.75
N LEU A 7 12.27 21.39 -2.03
CA LEU A 7 13.03 22.63 -2.19
C LEU A 7 12.51 23.49 -3.35
N ILE A 8 11.95 22.88 -4.40
CA ILE A 8 11.38 23.65 -5.51
C ILE A 8 10.21 24.54 -5.06
N LEU A 9 9.49 24.20 -3.98
CA LEU A 9 8.44 25.07 -3.42
C LEU A 9 8.97 26.35 -2.79
N ARG A 10 10.23 26.34 -2.33
CA ARG A 10 10.85 27.53 -1.70
C ARG A 10 11.79 28.24 -2.67
N ILE A 11 12.62 27.48 -3.38
CA ILE A 11 13.66 28.03 -4.27
C ILE A 11 13.03 28.61 -5.53
N ALA A 12 12.12 27.90 -6.21
CA ALA A 12 11.61 28.38 -7.49
C ALA A 12 10.79 29.68 -7.36
N PRO A 13 9.90 29.87 -6.36
CA PRO A 13 9.24 31.16 -6.14
C PRO A 13 10.23 32.26 -5.75
N ALA A 14 11.22 31.99 -4.90
CA ALA A 14 12.22 32.98 -4.49
C ALA A 14 13.10 33.45 -5.67
N VAL A 15 13.47 32.53 -6.57
CA VAL A 15 14.20 32.86 -7.80
C VAL A 15 13.32 33.66 -8.75
N ALA A 16 12.03 33.30 -8.89
CA ALA A 16 11.10 34.05 -9.72
C ALA A 16 10.88 35.48 -9.20
N GLU A 17 10.74 35.67 -7.89
CA GLU A 17 10.65 36.98 -7.24
C GLU A 17 11.93 37.80 -7.46
N ALA A 18 13.10 37.20 -7.25
CA ALA A 18 14.39 37.88 -7.46
C ALA A 18 14.61 38.27 -8.94
N ALA A 19 14.20 37.40 -9.88
CA ALA A 19 14.28 37.67 -11.31
C ALA A 19 13.33 38.80 -11.75
N ALA A 20 12.13 38.86 -11.16
CA ALA A 20 11.20 39.96 -11.39
C ALA A 20 11.73 41.28 -10.82
N ALA A 21 12.23 41.26 -9.57
CA ALA A 21 12.78 42.45 -8.90
C ALA A 21 14.04 43.02 -9.58
N SER A 22 14.87 42.15 -10.18
CA SER A 22 16.08 42.56 -10.91
C SER A 22 15.83 42.94 -12.38
N GLY A 23 14.58 42.80 -12.88
CA GLY A 23 14.22 43.16 -14.25
C GLY A 23 14.76 42.20 -15.32
N VAL A 24 15.34 41.06 -14.94
CA VAL A 24 15.88 40.05 -15.88
C VAL A 24 14.84 39.02 -16.32
N ALA A 25 13.63 39.05 -15.75
CA ALA A 25 12.56 38.11 -16.07
C ALA A 25 12.00 38.34 -17.48
N SER A 26 12.29 37.43 -18.41
CA SER A 26 11.75 37.44 -19.78
C SER A 26 10.29 36.96 -19.88
N ARG A 27 9.82 36.23 -18.87
CA ARG A 27 8.43 35.78 -18.69
C ARG A 27 8.00 36.08 -17.25
N PRO A 28 7.43 37.26 -16.97
CA PRO A 28 7.00 37.62 -15.62
C PRO A 28 5.87 36.69 -15.16
N ILE A 29 5.86 36.37 -13.87
CA ILE A 29 4.79 35.61 -13.22
C ILE A 29 3.89 36.63 -12.53
N GLU A 30 2.68 36.83 -13.06
CA GLU A 30 1.74 37.84 -12.57
C GLU A 30 1.14 37.48 -11.20
N ASP A 31 0.84 36.20 -11.00
CA ASP A 31 0.31 35.67 -9.74
C ASP A 31 1.28 34.62 -9.17
N LEU A 32 2.12 35.07 -8.25
CA LEU A 32 3.09 34.23 -7.54
C LEU A 32 2.41 33.18 -6.66
N ASP A 33 1.19 33.43 -6.19
CA ASP A 33 0.46 32.48 -5.35
C ASP A 33 -0.16 31.37 -6.20
N ALA A 34 -0.72 31.67 -7.37
CA ALA A 34 -1.12 30.67 -8.35
C ALA A 34 0.09 29.86 -8.86
N TYR A 35 1.23 30.50 -9.07
CA TYR A 35 2.47 29.80 -9.43
C TYR A 35 2.96 28.86 -8.32
N ARG A 36 2.96 29.32 -7.06
CA ARG A 36 3.22 28.47 -5.88
C ARG A 36 2.27 27.29 -5.82
N GLN A 37 0.97 27.49 -6.07
CA GLN A 37 -0.01 26.41 -6.13
C GLN A 37 0.30 25.43 -7.27
N SER A 38 0.70 25.90 -8.45
CA SER A 38 1.10 25.01 -9.56
C SER A 38 2.33 24.16 -9.22
N LEU A 39 3.32 24.74 -8.55
CA LEU A 39 4.51 24.01 -8.05
C LEU A 39 4.12 23.05 -6.93
N TYR A 40 3.17 23.43 -6.08
CA TYR A 40 2.60 22.58 -5.06
C TYR A 40 1.93 21.35 -5.69
N HIS A 41 1.10 21.52 -6.72
CA HIS A 41 0.52 20.40 -7.46
C HIS A 41 1.56 19.54 -8.18
N TYR A 42 2.63 20.15 -8.70
CA TYR A 42 3.72 19.45 -9.38
C TYR A 42 4.53 18.55 -8.43
N VAL A 43 4.79 19.02 -7.21
CA VAL A 43 5.57 18.29 -6.20
C VAL A 43 4.70 17.37 -5.35
N TYR A 44 3.44 17.74 -5.12
CA TYR A 44 2.53 17.09 -4.17
C TYR A 44 1.32 16.42 -4.82
N SER A 45 1.28 16.15 -6.13
CA SER A 45 0.19 15.32 -6.68
C SER A 45 0.04 14.00 -5.91
N THR A 46 1.16 13.35 -5.56
CA THR A 46 1.21 12.22 -4.61
C THR A 46 1.23 12.68 -3.13
N GLY A 47 1.87 13.81 -2.83
CA GLY A 47 2.01 14.31 -1.45
C GLY A 47 0.70 14.73 -0.77
N LEU A 48 -0.30 15.17 -1.53
CA LEU A 48 -1.65 15.47 -1.05
C LEU A 48 -2.41 14.20 -0.68
N LEU A 49 -2.33 13.15 -1.51
CA LEU A 49 -2.94 11.85 -1.24
C LEU A 49 -2.41 11.21 0.04
N MET A 50 -1.10 11.30 0.28
CA MET A 50 -0.48 10.70 1.45
C MET A 50 -0.62 11.53 2.73
N ARG A 51 -1.05 12.80 2.65
CA ARG A 51 -1.12 13.68 3.82
C ARG A 51 -2.00 13.15 4.95
N PRO A 52 -3.22 12.64 4.70
CA PRO A 52 -4.05 12.04 5.76
C PRO A 52 -3.38 10.83 6.40
N VAL A 53 -2.75 9.97 5.60
CA VAL A 53 -2.03 8.77 6.07
C VAL A 53 -0.84 9.15 6.95
N VAL A 54 -0.03 10.11 6.52
CA VAL A 54 1.10 10.62 7.30
C VAL A 54 0.63 11.28 8.60
N ALA A 55 -0.47 12.05 8.56
CA ALA A 55 -1.04 12.65 9.75
C ALA A 55 -1.53 11.60 10.76
N ALA A 56 -2.23 10.56 10.28
CA ALA A 56 -2.67 9.44 11.10
C ALA A 56 -1.49 8.68 11.71
N ALA A 57 -0.45 8.39 10.91
CA ALA A 57 0.78 7.76 11.40
C ALA A 57 1.47 8.59 12.48
N LYS A 58 1.55 9.92 12.32
CA LYS A 58 2.11 10.80 13.37
C LYS A 58 1.28 10.78 14.65
N ALA A 59 -0.05 10.83 14.53
CA ALA A 59 -0.96 10.84 15.67
C ALA A 59 -1.05 9.49 16.42
N ALA A 60 -0.65 8.38 15.79
CA ALA A 60 -0.66 7.07 16.42
C ALA A 60 0.19 7.04 17.71
N PRO A 61 -0.24 6.32 18.77
CA PRO A 61 0.56 6.14 19.98
C PRO A 61 1.93 5.53 19.68
N ALA A 62 2.96 5.94 20.43
CA ALA A 62 4.31 5.42 20.27
C ALA A 62 4.39 3.88 20.42
N GLY A 63 3.48 3.28 21.19
CA GLY A 63 3.42 1.84 21.43
C GLY A 63 2.92 0.98 20.26
N ILE A 64 2.47 1.58 19.15
CA ILE A 64 1.98 0.86 17.95
C ILE A 64 2.72 1.26 16.66
N LYS A 65 3.98 1.71 16.80
CA LYS A 65 4.80 2.26 15.71
C LYS A 65 5.97 1.36 15.31
N ARG A 66 6.05 0.12 15.81
CA ARG A 66 7.17 -0.78 15.55
C ARG A 66 7.01 -1.44 14.18
N VAL A 67 7.83 -1.02 13.21
CA VAL A 67 7.74 -1.49 11.82
C VAL A 67 8.94 -2.38 11.50
N ALA A 68 8.69 -3.66 11.22
CA ALA A 68 9.73 -4.59 10.79
C ALA A 68 10.04 -4.42 9.29
N TYR A 69 11.29 -4.13 8.96
CA TYR A 69 11.78 -4.04 7.58
C TYR A 69 12.54 -5.32 7.23
N ALA A 70 11.95 -6.16 6.38
CA ALA A 70 12.50 -7.45 6.00
C ALA A 70 13.84 -7.34 5.26
N GLU A 71 14.00 -6.37 4.38
CA GLU A 71 15.26 -6.13 3.68
C GLU A 71 16.08 -5.02 4.34
N GLY A 72 16.37 -5.18 5.64
CA GLY A 72 17.05 -4.17 6.46
C GLY A 72 18.47 -3.81 6.02
N GLU A 73 19.10 -4.66 5.19
CA GLU A 73 20.40 -4.34 4.59
C GLU A 73 20.26 -3.40 3.37
N ASP A 74 19.13 -3.34 2.67
CA ASP A 74 18.98 -2.58 1.42
C ASP A 74 19.09 -1.06 1.64
N GLU A 75 19.89 -0.37 0.84
CA GLU A 75 20.13 1.08 1.01
C GLU A 75 18.85 1.91 0.87
N ARG A 76 17.93 1.52 -0.02
CA ARG A 76 16.65 2.22 -0.22
C ARG A 76 15.79 2.09 1.04
N VAL A 77 15.79 0.90 1.64
CA VAL A 77 15.12 0.63 2.92
C VAL A 77 15.74 1.44 4.05
N LEU A 78 17.07 1.50 4.13
CA LEU A 78 17.76 2.31 5.14
C LEU A 78 17.43 3.81 5.03
N ARG A 79 17.38 4.36 3.81
CA ARG A 79 16.96 5.75 3.57
C ARG A 79 15.50 5.99 3.95
N CYS A 80 14.62 5.02 3.67
CA CYS A 80 13.23 5.06 4.09
C CYS A 80 13.10 5.07 5.62
N ALA A 81 13.81 4.16 6.31
CA ALA A 81 13.84 4.07 7.77
C ALA A 81 14.33 5.38 8.41
N GLN A 82 15.41 5.98 7.89
CA GLN A 82 15.89 7.30 8.35
C GLN A 82 14.80 8.37 8.24
N THR A 83 14.08 8.41 7.11
CA THR A 83 13.01 9.38 6.88
C THR A 83 11.84 9.15 7.84
N ALA A 84 11.47 7.88 8.06
CA ALA A 84 10.43 7.52 9.00
C ALA A 84 10.76 7.93 10.44
N ILE A 85 12.03 7.84 10.84
CA ILE A 85 12.54 8.33 12.13
C ILE A 85 12.47 9.86 12.18
N ASP A 86 13.08 10.53 11.19
CA ASP A 86 13.16 12.00 11.13
C ASP A 86 11.76 12.66 11.18
N GLU A 87 10.76 12.01 10.59
CA GLU A 87 9.38 12.50 10.56
C GLU A 87 8.49 11.98 11.70
N GLY A 88 9.00 11.12 12.59
CA GLY A 88 8.24 10.57 13.73
C GLY A 88 7.11 9.60 13.34
N LEU A 89 7.28 8.91 12.21
CA LEU A 89 6.27 8.03 11.62
C LEU A 89 6.31 6.63 12.21
N ALA A 90 7.50 6.10 12.44
CA ALA A 90 7.71 4.71 12.87
C ALA A 90 8.99 4.58 13.71
N TYR A 91 9.03 3.52 14.52
CA TYR A 91 10.24 2.98 15.13
C TYR A 91 10.68 1.76 14.30
N PRO A 92 11.72 1.89 13.46
CA PRO A 92 12.15 0.81 12.58
C PRO A 92 12.79 -0.35 13.32
N ILE A 93 12.49 -1.57 12.87
CA ILE A 93 13.20 -2.78 13.25
C ILE A 93 13.80 -3.37 11.96
N LEU A 94 15.11 -3.29 11.80
CA LEU A 94 15.81 -3.71 10.59
C LEU A 94 16.29 -5.15 10.73
N ILE A 95 15.89 -6.02 9.79
CA ILE A 95 16.32 -7.42 9.78
C ILE A 95 17.52 -7.56 8.87
N GLY A 96 18.64 -8.02 9.41
CA GLY A 96 19.89 -8.22 8.68
C GLY A 96 21.11 -8.26 9.58
N ARG A 97 22.30 -8.40 8.97
CA ARG A 97 23.55 -8.51 9.73
C ARG A 97 23.98 -7.14 10.26
N PRO A 98 24.23 -7.00 11.59
CA PRO A 98 24.56 -5.70 12.20
C PRO A 98 25.72 -4.97 11.53
N ALA A 99 26.84 -5.66 11.30
CA ALA A 99 28.03 -5.06 10.67
C ALA A 99 27.76 -4.54 9.25
N VAL A 100 26.87 -5.20 8.49
CA VAL A 100 26.51 -4.78 7.13
C VAL A 100 25.60 -3.56 7.17
N ILE A 101 24.60 -3.56 8.06
CA ILE A 101 23.67 -2.45 8.24
C ILE A 101 24.45 -1.19 8.68
N GLU A 102 25.30 -1.31 9.70
CA GLU A 102 26.08 -0.19 10.22
C GLU A 102 27.05 0.40 9.19
N ASP A 103 27.74 -0.46 8.42
CA ASP A 103 28.62 0.01 7.35
C ASP A 103 27.84 0.74 6.25
N ARG A 104 26.66 0.24 5.86
CA ARG A 104 25.80 0.89 4.86
C ARG A 104 25.22 2.21 5.37
N ILE A 105 24.81 2.29 6.64
CA ILE A 105 24.40 3.54 7.29
C ILE A 105 25.51 4.59 7.21
N ARG A 106 26.74 4.21 7.56
CA ARG A 106 27.91 5.10 7.51
C ARG A 106 28.19 5.58 6.09
N LYS A 107 28.25 4.66 5.11
CA LYS A 107 28.52 4.97 3.70
C LYS A 107 27.45 5.85 3.08
N ALA A 108 26.18 5.63 3.44
CA ALA A 108 25.05 6.42 2.95
C ALA A 108 24.90 7.78 3.65
N GLY A 109 25.72 8.07 4.67
CA GLY A 109 25.67 9.33 5.44
C GLY A 109 24.41 9.45 6.31
N LEU A 110 23.85 8.32 6.74
CA LEU A 110 22.66 8.25 7.57
C LEU A 110 23.03 8.47 9.05
N ARG A 111 22.10 9.03 9.82
CA ARG A 111 22.30 9.50 11.20
C ARG A 111 21.70 8.57 12.25
N MET A 112 20.78 7.71 11.87
CA MET A 112 20.09 6.77 12.77
C MET A 112 21.07 5.82 13.46
N ARG A 113 20.80 5.52 14.73
CA ARG A 113 21.65 4.68 15.59
C ARG A 113 20.87 3.48 16.13
N ALA A 114 21.50 2.30 16.04
CA ALA A 114 20.95 1.08 16.63
C ALA A 114 20.83 1.22 18.16
N GLY A 115 19.72 0.72 18.72
CA GLY A 115 19.41 0.77 20.15
C GLY A 115 18.90 2.13 20.66
N GLN A 116 18.90 3.17 19.81
CA GLN A 116 18.35 4.49 20.15
C GLN A 116 17.17 4.82 19.22
N ASP A 117 17.43 4.85 17.92
CA ASP A 117 16.43 5.24 16.91
C ASP A 117 15.76 4.04 16.23
N MET A 118 16.42 2.88 16.27
CA MET A 118 15.98 1.65 15.61
C MET A 118 16.54 0.39 16.30
N GLU A 119 15.89 -0.75 16.09
CA GLU A 119 16.36 -2.07 16.52
C GLU A 119 16.95 -2.83 15.32
N ILE A 120 17.98 -3.66 15.55
CA ILE A 120 18.49 -4.59 14.55
C ILE A 120 18.19 -6.02 15.02
N VAL A 121 17.60 -6.81 14.12
CA VAL A 121 17.38 -8.25 14.31
C VAL A 121 18.38 -8.99 13.45
N ASN A 122 19.32 -9.68 14.09
CA ASN A 122 20.33 -10.47 13.39
C ASN A 122 19.80 -11.88 13.10
N PRO A 123 19.59 -12.28 11.83
CA PRO A 123 19.09 -13.61 11.49
C PRO A 123 20.00 -14.76 11.98
N ASP A 124 21.29 -14.49 12.16
CA ASP A 124 22.29 -15.48 12.56
C ASP A 124 22.39 -15.64 14.08
N ASP A 125 22.02 -14.61 14.85
CA ASP A 125 22.20 -14.55 16.30
C ASP A 125 21.14 -13.64 16.95
N ASP A 126 19.94 -14.17 17.15
CA ASP A 126 18.85 -13.50 17.86
C ASP A 126 18.29 -14.41 18.97
N ALA A 127 18.11 -13.86 20.17
CA ALA A 127 17.62 -14.61 21.33
C ALA A 127 16.21 -15.20 21.12
N ARG A 128 15.39 -14.58 20.26
CA ARG A 128 14.03 -15.02 19.92
C ARG A 128 14.02 -16.12 18.86
N PHE A 129 15.18 -16.50 18.29
CA PHE A 129 15.29 -17.52 17.25
C PHE A 129 14.51 -18.78 17.60
N ARG A 130 14.64 -19.26 18.85
CA ARG A 130 13.92 -20.45 19.33
C ARG A 130 12.41 -20.30 19.25
N GLN A 131 11.89 -19.22 19.80
CA GLN A 131 10.46 -18.90 19.80
C GLN A 131 9.92 -18.81 18.37
N TYR A 132 10.69 -18.22 17.45
CA TYR A 132 10.27 -18.01 16.06
C TYR A 132 10.17 -19.32 15.28
N TRP A 133 11.18 -20.19 15.34
CA TRP A 133 11.12 -21.45 14.60
C TRP A 133 10.10 -22.43 15.21
N GLU A 134 9.93 -22.42 16.55
CA GLU A 134 8.90 -23.24 17.22
C GLU A 134 7.49 -22.78 16.81
N GLU A 135 7.23 -21.47 16.76
CA GLU A 135 5.93 -20.94 16.30
C GLU A 135 5.70 -21.24 14.82
N TYR A 136 6.71 -21.06 13.96
CA TYR A 136 6.59 -21.41 12.55
C TYR A 136 6.31 -22.90 12.34
N TRP A 137 7.00 -23.77 13.08
CA TRP A 137 6.75 -25.21 13.05
C TRP A 137 5.36 -25.55 13.60
N ARG A 138 4.86 -24.87 14.63
CA ARG A 138 3.49 -25.04 15.13
C ARG A 138 2.45 -24.75 14.05
N LEU A 139 2.70 -23.76 13.20
CA LEU A 139 1.82 -23.38 12.09
C LEU A 139 1.91 -24.35 10.91
N MET A 140 3.13 -24.71 10.51
CA MET A 140 3.39 -25.39 9.24
C MET A 140 3.75 -26.87 9.38
N GLY A 141 3.90 -27.38 10.61
CA GLY A 141 4.29 -28.77 10.86
C GLY A 141 3.29 -29.78 10.31
N ARG A 142 1.99 -29.49 10.42
CA ARG A 142 0.92 -30.30 9.79
C ARG A 142 0.81 -30.10 8.27
N ARG A 143 1.54 -29.13 7.72
CA ARG A 143 1.69 -28.89 6.28
C ARG A 143 3.04 -29.39 5.75
N GLY A 144 3.70 -30.29 6.49
CA GLY A 144 4.91 -30.99 6.04
C GLY A 144 6.24 -30.31 6.37
N VAL A 145 6.25 -29.20 7.12
CA VAL A 145 7.50 -28.55 7.53
C VAL A 145 8.12 -29.29 8.73
N SER A 146 9.32 -29.84 8.57
CA SER A 146 10.08 -30.42 9.69
C SER A 146 10.66 -29.34 10.61
N GLN A 147 11.11 -29.70 11.81
CA GLN A 147 11.75 -28.75 12.72
C GLN A 147 13.05 -28.20 12.14
N GLU A 148 13.82 -29.02 11.43
CA GLU A 148 15.06 -28.63 10.75
C GLU A 148 14.76 -27.63 9.62
N ALA A 149 13.72 -27.89 8.84
CA ALA A 149 13.25 -27.00 7.79
C ALA A 149 12.76 -25.66 8.38
N ALA A 150 12.05 -25.69 9.51
CA ALA A 150 11.62 -24.48 10.21
C ALA A 150 12.81 -23.63 10.69
N LYS A 151 13.80 -24.25 11.35
CA LYS A 151 15.04 -23.58 11.78
C LYS A 151 15.78 -22.97 10.60
N ALA A 152 15.94 -23.72 9.51
CA ALA A 152 16.62 -23.24 8.31
C ALA A 152 15.85 -22.09 7.64
N GLY A 153 14.51 -22.18 7.60
CA GLY A 153 13.65 -21.13 7.06
C GLY A 153 13.81 -19.82 7.82
N VAL A 154 13.70 -19.85 9.16
CA VAL A 154 13.82 -18.65 9.99
C VAL A 154 15.20 -17.99 9.85
N ARG A 155 16.28 -18.75 9.66
CA ARG A 155 17.62 -18.14 9.43
C ARG A 155 17.78 -17.47 8.08
N ARG A 156 17.10 -17.97 7.03
CA ARG A 156 17.35 -17.56 5.65
C ARG A 156 16.36 -16.52 5.13
N ALA A 157 15.10 -16.60 5.55
CA ALA A 157 14.04 -15.78 5.01
C ALA A 157 13.73 -14.62 5.95
N THR A 158 14.25 -13.43 5.62
CA THR A 158 14.02 -12.23 6.44
C THR A 158 12.54 -11.81 6.47
N THR A 159 11.79 -12.07 5.41
CA THR A 159 10.34 -11.89 5.37
C THR A 159 9.62 -12.82 6.33
N LEU A 160 10.09 -14.07 6.46
CA LEU A 160 9.54 -15.01 7.44
C LEU A 160 9.79 -14.52 8.87
N ILE A 161 11.01 -14.03 9.14
CA ILE A 161 11.33 -13.40 10.43
C ILE A 161 10.35 -12.24 10.69
N ALA A 162 10.23 -11.29 9.76
CA ALA A 162 9.33 -10.14 9.90
C ALA A 162 7.88 -10.55 10.17
N ALA A 163 7.36 -11.56 9.46
CA ALA A 163 6.01 -12.05 9.65
C ALA A 163 5.81 -12.68 11.04
N LEU A 164 6.83 -13.41 11.54
CA LEU A 164 6.82 -13.97 12.89
C LEU A 164 6.88 -12.87 13.96
N MET A 165 7.66 -11.82 13.73
CA MET A 165 7.71 -10.65 14.63
C MET A 165 6.33 -10.02 14.79
N VAL A 166 5.64 -9.80 13.67
CA VAL A 166 4.28 -9.24 13.67
C VAL A 166 3.32 -10.19 14.41
N ARG A 167 3.35 -11.48 14.08
CA ARG A 167 2.48 -12.48 14.70
C ARG A 167 2.67 -12.60 16.22
N LEU A 168 3.91 -12.51 16.69
CA LEU A 168 4.27 -12.67 18.10
C LEU A 168 4.19 -11.36 18.90
N GLY A 169 3.90 -10.23 18.23
CA GLY A 169 3.80 -8.91 18.87
C GLY A 169 5.14 -8.24 19.17
N ASP A 170 6.21 -8.69 18.49
CA ASP A 170 7.52 -8.06 18.49
C ASP A 170 7.59 -6.89 17.50
N ALA A 171 6.70 -6.85 16.50
CA ALA A 171 6.44 -5.72 15.62
C ALA A 171 4.93 -5.52 15.47
N ASP A 172 4.50 -4.31 15.14
CA ASP A 172 3.08 -3.98 14.89
C ASP A 172 2.71 -4.19 13.43
N THR A 173 3.67 -3.98 12.52
CA THR A 173 3.52 -4.19 11.08
C THR A 173 4.86 -4.51 10.42
N MET A 174 4.84 -4.92 9.16
CA MET A 174 6.04 -5.23 8.39
C MET A 174 6.01 -4.67 6.98
N LEU A 175 7.20 -4.43 6.43
CA LEU A 175 7.44 -4.07 5.04
C LEU A 175 8.46 -5.04 4.43
N CYS A 176 8.19 -5.50 3.22
CA CYS A 176 9.06 -6.42 2.46
C CYS A 176 8.86 -6.23 0.95
N GLY A 177 9.67 -6.92 0.15
CA GLY A 177 9.48 -7.00 -1.30
C GLY A 177 10.37 -6.07 -2.12
N THR A 178 11.35 -5.41 -1.49
CA THR A 178 12.36 -4.64 -2.26
C THR A 178 13.34 -5.54 -3.02
N LEU A 179 13.46 -6.80 -2.58
CA LEU A 179 14.23 -7.87 -3.20
C LEU A 179 13.40 -9.15 -3.22
N GLY A 180 13.59 -10.00 -4.23
CA GLY A 180 12.88 -11.29 -4.34
C GLY A 180 11.56 -11.20 -5.11
N ARG A 181 10.85 -12.34 -5.21
CA ARG A 181 9.58 -12.47 -5.95
C ARG A 181 8.39 -12.23 -5.01
N PHE A 182 7.35 -11.58 -5.53
CA PHE A 182 6.12 -11.28 -4.78
C PHE A 182 5.49 -12.54 -4.16
N ASP A 183 5.37 -13.63 -4.92
CA ASP A 183 4.71 -14.87 -4.46
C ASP A 183 5.43 -15.53 -3.28
N VAL A 184 6.76 -15.39 -3.21
CA VAL A 184 7.56 -15.92 -2.09
C VAL A 184 7.23 -15.14 -0.81
N HIS A 185 7.19 -13.80 -0.91
CA HIS A 185 6.82 -12.95 0.22
C HIS A 185 5.38 -13.20 0.66
N LEU A 186 4.44 -13.24 -0.29
CA LEU A 186 3.04 -13.50 -0.03
C LEU A 186 2.84 -14.88 0.61
N GLY A 187 3.60 -15.89 0.20
CA GLY A 187 3.59 -17.22 0.81
C GLY A 187 3.90 -17.17 2.31
N HIS A 188 5.00 -16.51 2.69
CA HIS A 188 5.36 -16.35 4.11
C HIS A 188 4.30 -15.58 4.90
N ILE A 189 3.77 -14.49 4.33
CA ILE A 189 2.72 -13.69 4.96
C ILE A 189 1.45 -14.52 5.16
N ARG A 190 1.03 -15.29 4.15
CA ARG A 190 -0.16 -16.14 4.19
C ARG A 190 -0.02 -17.27 5.21
N ASP A 191 1.16 -17.89 5.28
CA ASP A 191 1.42 -19.01 6.19
C ASP A 191 1.53 -18.57 7.65
N VAL A 192 2.08 -17.38 7.90
CA VAL A 192 2.35 -16.89 9.25
C VAL A 192 1.27 -15.94 9.77
N ILE A 193 0.95 -14.87 9.03
CA ILE A 193 -0.03 -13.87 9.48
C ILE A 193 -1.44 -14.32 9.09
N GLY A 194 -1.61 -14.78 7.85
CA GLY A 194 -2.91 -15.17 7.29
C GLY A 194 -3.80 -13.99 6.94
N SER A 195 -5.09 -14.26 6.72
CA SER A 195 -6.11 -13.24 6.41
C SER A 195 -7.11 -13.09 7.55
N ARG A 196 -7.83 -11.96 7.58
CA ARG A 196 -8.95 -11.77 8.52
C ARG A 196 -10.03 -12.83 8.26
N PRO A 197 -10.74 -13.32 9.29
CA PRO A 197 -11.82 -14.29 9.10
C PRO A 197 -12.84 -13.83 8.05
N GLY A 198 -13.11 -14.67 7.05
CA GLY A 198 -14.08 -14.37 5.98
C GLY A 198 -13.61 -13.35 4.93
N LYS A 199 -12.36 -12.86 5.00
CA LYS A 199 -11.79 -11.90 4.05
C LYS A 199 -10.62 -12.53 3.28
N PRO A 200 -10.59 -12.44 1.94
CA PRO A 200 -9.44 -12.88 1.16
C PRO A 200 -8.26 -11.92 1.37
N LEU A 201 -7.05 -12.35 0.98
CA LEU A 201 -5.96 -11.41 0.74
C LEU A 201 -6.16 -10.79 -0.63
N ALA A 202 -5.90 -9.49 -0.77
CA ALA A 202 -6.00 -8.78 -2.04
C ALA A 202 -5.09 -7.56 -2.05
N THR A 203 -4.68 -7.14 -3.25
CA THR A 203 -3.87 -5.95 -3.47
C THR A 203 -4.69 -4.79 -4.01
N LEU A 204 -4.44 -3.62 -3.44
CA LEU A 204 -4.94 -2.35 -3.92
C LEU A 204 -3.77 -1.53 -4.44
N ASN A 205 -3.86 -1.07 -5.69
CA ASN A 205 -2.89 -0.13 -6.25
C ASN A 205 -3.51 1.24 -6.44
N ALA A 206 -2.83 2.28 -5.96
CA ALA A 206 -3.20 3.67 -6.21
C ALA A 206 -2.31 4.25 -7.31
N LEU A 207 -2.96 4.88 -8.29
CA LEU A 207 -2.34 5.58 -9.41
C LEU A 207 -2.73 7.04 -9.36
N THR A 208 -1.75 7.94 -9.32
CA THR A 208 -2.01 9.38 -9.36
C THR A 208 -1.81 9.90 -10.77
N MET A 209 -2.90 10.25 -11.46
CA MET A 209 -2.94 10.76 -12.83
C MET A 209 -3.30 12.25 -12.85
N GLY A 210 -2.27 13.11 -12.86
CA GLY A 210 -2.47 14.56 -12.84
C GLY A 210 -3.21 14.99 -11.57
N ASN A 211 -4.47 15.41 -11.71
CA ASN A 211 -5.35 15.82 -10.62
C ASN A 211 -6.28 14.71 -10.10
N ARG A 212 -6.09 13.45 -10.52
CA ARG A 212 -6.96 12.33 -10.17
C ARG A 212 -6.17 11.22 -9.49
N THR A 213 -6.84 10.51 -8.58
CA THR A 213 -6.33 9.26 -8.01
C THR A 213 -7.27 8.13 -8.38
N LEU A 214 -6.72 7.09 -8.98
CA LEU A 214 -7.43 5.89 -9.38
C LEU A 214 -6.88 4.70 -8.59
N PHE A 215 -7.77 3.95 -7.97
CA PHE A 215 -7.48 2.73 -7.25
C PHE A 215 -7.90 1.53 -8.08
N ILE A 216 -7.07 0.49 -8.12
CA ILE A 216 -7.33 -0.73 -8.91
C ILE A 216 -7.13 -1.95 -8.00
N THR A 217 -8.11 -2.87 -8.02
CA THR A 217 -8.07 -4.12 -7.27
C THR A 217 -8.65 -5.28 -8.11
N ASP A 218 -8.18 -6.52 -8.02
CA ASP A 218 -6.98 -7.04 -7.35
C ASP A 218 -5.91 -7.42 -8.38
N THR A 219 -4.72 -6.84 -8.24
CA THR A 219 -3.67 -6.86 -9.27
C THR A 219 -2.63 -7.98 -9.16
N TYR A 220 -2.57 -8.70 -8.03
CA TYR A 220 -1.48 -9.65 -7.76
C TYR A 220 -1.86 -10.91 -6.99
N VAL A 221 -3.05 -11.03 -6.38
CA VAL A 221 -3.30 -12.14 -5.43
C VAL A 221 -4.28 -13.19 -5.95
N ASN A 222 -5.44 -12.77 -6.47
CA ASN A 222 -6.52 -13.69 -6.84
C ASN A 222 -6.63 -13.83 -8.36
N ASP A 223 -6.24 -15.00 -8.89
CA ASP A 223 -6.21 -15.29 -10.33
C ASP A 223 -7.58 -15.13 -11.00
N SER A 224 -8.62 -15.75 -10.42
CA SER A 224 -9.98 -15.75 -10.96
C SER A 224 -11.02 -15.81 -9.83
N PRO A 225 -11.16 -14.72 -9.05
CA PRO A 225 -12.09 -14.68 -7.93
C PRO A 225 -13.54 -14.83 -8.41
N ASP A 226 -14.37 -15.46 -7.58
CA ASP A 226 -15.82 -15.52 -7.76
C ASP A 226 -16.50 -14.20 -7.35
N ALA A 227 -17.82 -14.11 -7.53
CA ALA A 227 -18.59 -12.90 -7.27
C ALA A 227 -18.54 -12.48 -5.78
N GLU A 228 -18.63 -13.44 -4.85
CA GLU A 228 -18.53 -13.16 -3.41
C GLU A 228 -17.15 -12.64 -3.02
N THR A 229 -16.09 -13.25 -3.56
CA THR A 229 -14.72 -12.85 -3.32
C THR A 229 -14.48 -11.45 -3.87
N LEU A 230 -14.96 -11.15 -5.08
CA LEU A 230 -14.89 -9.80 -5.65
C LEU A 230 -15.62 -8.76 -4.81
N ALA A 231 -16.81 -9.07 -4.28
CA ALA A 231 -17.53 -8.17 -3.39
C ALA A 231 -16.77 -7.92 -2.07
N LYS A 232 -16.16 -8.97 -1.49
CA LYS A 232 -15.30 -8.85 -0.29
C LYS A 232 -14.04 -8.02 -0.56
N ILE A 233 -13.42 -8.20 -1.72
CA ILE A 233 -12.26 -7.42 -2.18
C ILE A 233 -12.66 -5.95 -2.35
N ALA A 234 -13.77 -5.68 -3.03
CA ALA A 234 -14.29 -4.34 -3.23
C ALA A 234 -14.59 -3.64 -1.90
N GLN A 235 -15.15 -4.35 -0.92
CA GLN A 235 -15.41 -3.82 0.43
C GLN A 235 -14.11 -3.41 1.12
N MET A 236 -13.10 -4.29 1.16
CA MET A 236 -11.82 -3.95 1.76
C MET A 236 -11.14 -2.79 1.02
N ALA A 237 -11.20 -2.77 -0.31
CA ALA A 237 -10.63 -1.69 -1.09
C ALA A 237 -11.35 -0.35 -0.84
N ALA A 238 -12.68 -0.34 -0.70
CA ALA A 238 -13.43 0.87 -0.35
C ALA A 238 -13.09 1.38 1.07
N GLU A 239 -12.90 0.48 2.04
CA GLU A 239 -12.40 0.81 3.38
C GLU A 239 -11.03 1.50 3.28
N GLU A 240 -10.10 0.95 2.50
CA GLU A 240 -8.77 1.54 2.32
C GLU A 240 -8.80 2.89 1.60
N VAL A 241 -9.61 3.05 0.54
CA VAL A 241 -9.77 4.34 -0.16
C VAL A 241 -10.27 5.41 0.81
N ASN A 242 -11.17 5.05 1.72
CA ASN A 242 -11.65 5.96 2.77
C ASN A 242 -10.53 6.34 3.76
N ASN A 243 -9.58 5.45 4.05
CA ASN A 243 -8.40 5.76 4.87
C ASN A 243 -7.47 6.80 4.23
N PHE A 244 -7.49 6.94 2.90
CA PHE A 244 -6.83 8.05 2.19
C PHE A 244 -7.60 9.38 2.29
N GLY A 245 -8.74 9.41 2.99
CA GLY A 245 -9.60 10.59 3.09
C GLY A 245 -10.41 10.87 1.83
N ILE A 246 -10.57 9.87 0.95
CA ILE A 246 -11.30 9.99 -0.31
C ILE A 246 -12.59 9.16 -0.21
N PRO A 247 -13.77 9.73 -0.52
CA PRO A 247 -14.99 8.95 -0.55
C PRO A 247 -14.93 7.92 -1.69
N PRO A 248 -15.11 6.62 -1.41
CA PRO A 248 -15.01 5.58 -2.44
C PRO A 248 -16.16 5.67 -3.44
N LYS A 249 -15.83 5.57 -4.73
CA LYS A 249 -16.74 5.52 -5.87
C LYS A 249 -16.36 4.32 -6.73
N VAL A 250 -17.11 3.23 -6.57
CA VAL A 250 -16.70 1.88 -6.97
C VAL A 250 -17.33 1.49 -8.31
N ALA A 251 -16.52 1.13 -9.29
CA ALA A 251 -16.99 0.57 -10.54
C ALA A 251 -16.57 -0.90 -10.66
N PHE A 252 -17.57 -1.78 -10.85
CA PHE A 252 -17.35 -3.17 -11.24
C PHE A 252 -17.15 -3.23 -12.75
N VAL A 253 -15.88 -3.31 -13.18
CA VAL A 253 -15.55 -3.21 -14.61
C VAL A 253 -15.61 -4.58 -15.31
N SER A 254 -16.00 -4.57 -16.58
CA SER A 254 -16.14 -5.76 -17.40
C SER A 254 -15.94 -5.44 -18.88
N HIS A 255 -15.88 -6.46 -19.73
CA HIS A 255 -16.03 -6.32 -21.18
C HIS A 255 -17.49 -6.09 -21.60
N SER A 256 -18.44 -6.23 -20.66
CA SER A 256 -19.88 -6.01 -20.86
C SER A 256 -20.30 -4.64 -20.31
N GLN A 257 -21.38 -4.12 -20.86
CA GLN A 257 -22.01 -2.86 -20.46
C GLN A 257 -23.45 -3.16 -20.05
N PHE A 258 -23.74 -3.14 -18.75
CA PHE A 258 -25.07 -3.27 -18.13
C PHE A 258 -25.96 -4.34 -18.75
N GLY A 259 -25.41 -5.54 -18.89
CA GLY A 259 -26.09 -6.71 -19.46
C GLY A 259 -25.99 -6.90 -20.97
N GLY A 260 -25.14 -6.12 -21.65
CA GLY A 260 -24.82 -6.32 -23.07
C GLY A 260 -24.22 -7.71 -23.38
N SER A 261 -23.75 -8.46 -22.38
CA SER A 261 -23.28 -9.83 -22.53
C SER A 261 -23.70 -10.72 -21.36
N ASN A 262 -24.16 -11.94 -21.66
CA ASN A 262 -24.44 -13.00 -20.68
C ASN A 262 -23.28 -14.01 -20.54
N ARG A 263 -22.06 -13.64 -20.93
CA ARG A 263 -20.88 -14.49 -20.69
C ARG A 263 -20.61 -14.60 -19.19
N PRO A 264 -20.00 -15.71 -18.70
CA PRO A 264 -19.78 -15.93 -17.28
C PRO A 264 -19.08 -14.77 -16.56
N SER A 265 -18.07 -14.15 -17.18
CA SER A 265 -17.37 -13.00 -16.61
C SER A 265 -18.28 -11.78 -16.37
N ALA A 266 -19.24 -11.51 -17.27
CA ALA A 266 -20.16 -10.40 -17.14
C ALA A 266 -21.23 -10.66 -16.05
N ILE A 267 -21.80 -11.88 -16.04
CA ILE A 267 -22.72 -12.32 -14.99
C ILE A 267 -22.06 -12.19 -13.61
N LYS A 268 -20.84 -12.72 -13.48
CA LYS A 268 -20.05 -12.64 -12.25
C LYS A 268 -19.86 -11.22 -11.74
N MET A 269 -19.57 -10.25 -12.61
CA MET A 269 -19.39 -8.86 -12.19
C MET A 269 -20.71 -8.19 -11.77
N ARG A 270 -21.84 -8.55 -12.38
CA ARG A 270 -23.17 -8.10 -11.93
C ARG A 270 -23.49 -8.64 -10.53
N GLU A 271 -23.30 -9.95 -10.34
CA GLU A 271 -23.51 -10.59 -9.05
C GLU A 271 -22.60 -9.98 -7.97
N ALA A 272 -21.33 -9.72 -8.28
CA ALA A 272 -20.40 -9.09 -7.36
C ALA A 272 -20.86 -7.67 -6.96
N ARG A 273 -21.34 -6.88 -7.94
CA ARG A 273 -21.93 -5.56 -7.70
C ARG A 273 -23.13 -5.65 -6.78
N ASP A 274 -24.06 -6.56 -7.06
CA ASP A 274 -25.30 -6.70 -6.31
C ASP A 274 -25.04 -7.13 -4.85
N ILE A 275 -24.12 -8.08 -4.66
CA ILE A 275 -23.65 -8.49 -3.33
C ILE A 275 -23.03 -7.28 -2.61
N PHE A 276 -22.10 -6.57 -3.25
CA PHE A 276 -21.44 -5.41 -2.64
C PHE A 276 -22.43 -4.33 -2.22
N ARG A 277 -23.38 -3.99 -3.10
CA ARG A 277 -24.43 -2.99 -2.82
C ARG A 277 -25.32 -3.40 -1.65
N SER A 278 -25.62 -4.69 -1.50
CA SER A 278 -26.43 -5.18 -0.39
C SER A 278 -25.70 -5.08 0.97
N VAL A 279 -24.37 -5.21 0.97
CA VAL A 279 -23.54 -5.20 2.18
C VAL A 279 -23.08 -3.78 2.55
N VAL A 280 -22.85 -2.92 1.54
CA VAL A 280 -22.31 -1.57 1.72
C VAL A 280 -23.19 -0.54 0.99
N PRO A 281 -24.46 -0.35 1.39
CA PRO A 281 -25.43 0.45 0.63
C PRO A 281 -25.10 1.94 0.59
N ASN A 282 -24.25 2.43 1.49
CA ASN A 282 -23.88 3.85 1.59
C ASN A 282 -22.72 4.25 0.66
N VAL A 283 -22.07 3.29 -0.01
CA VAL A 283 -20.97 3.57 -0.93
C VAL A 283 -21.52 3.64 -2.35
N SER A 284 -21.21 4.73 -3.06
CA SER A 284 -21.58 4.87 -4.46
C SER A 284 -20.87 3.78 -5.28
N CYS A 285 -21.66 2.91 -5.90
CA CYS A 285 -21.14 1.82 -6.72
C CYS A 285 -22.06 1.49 -7.87
N ASP A 286 -21.51 1.00 -8.98
CA ASP A 286 -22.32 0.44 -10.08
C ASP A 286 -21.49 -0.50 -10.97
N GLY A 287 -22.17 -1.15 -11.92
CA GLY A 287 -21.62 -2.11 -12.88
C GLY A 287 -22.58 -3.28 -13.16
N GLU A 288 -22.25 -4.19 -14.07
CA GLU A 288 -20.97 -4.27 -14.77
C GLU A 288 -20.87 -3.25 -15.92
N MET A 289 -19.72 -2.62 -16.09
CA MET A 289 -19.55 -1.62 -17.14
C MET A 289 -18.14 -1.62 -17.74
N HIS A 290 -17.98 -1.02 -18.90
CA HIS A 290 -16.68 -0.75 -19.51
C HIS A 290 -15.89 0.28 -18.67
N GLY A 291 -14.57 0.19 -18.75
CA GLY A 291 -13.68 1.09 -18.01
C GLY A 291 -13.79 2.56 -18.42
N ASP A 292 -14.16 2.85 -19.66
CA ASP A 292 -14.41 4.23 -20.12
C ASP A 292 -15.70 4.81 -19.54
N ALA A 293 -16.78 4.03 -19.44
CA ALA A 293 -18.02 4.44 -18.76
C ALA A 293 -17.81 4.66 -17.24
N ALA A 294 -16.91 3.89 -16.62
CA ALA A 294 -16.53 4.11 -15.22
C ALA A 294 -15.83 5.47 -15.01
N LEU A 295 -15.01 5.90 -15.98
CA LEU A 295 -14.18 7.09 -15.87
C LEU A 295 -14.77 8.34 -16.55
N ARG A 296 -15.81 8.21 -17.37
CA ARG A 296 -16.46 9.29 -18.13
C ARG A 296 -17.97 9.33 -17.84
N PRO A 297 -18.43 10.15 -16.89
CA PRO A 297 -19.83 10.22 -16.49
C PRO A 297 -20.72 10.59 -17.67
N GLU A 298 -20.26 11.48 -18.56
CA GLU A 298 -21.06 11.92 -19.71
C GLU A 298 -21.33 10.78 -20.70
N LEU A 299 -20.43 9.79 -20.78
CA LEU A 299 -20.64 8.59 -21.56
C LEU A 299 -21.62 7.65 -20.84
N ARG A 300 -21.44 7.48 -19.53
CA ARG A 300 -22.29 6.61 -18.71
C ARG A 300 -23.73 7.11 -18.66
N ASP A 301 -23.96 8.39 -18.38
CA ASP A 301 -25.29 8.98 -18.24
C ASP A 301 -26.10 8.89 -19.54
N ARG A 302 -25.42 8.90 -20.70
CA ARG A 302 -26.06 8.67 -22.01
C ARG A 302 -26.47 7.22 -22.23
N LEU A 303 -25.69 6.28 -21.71
CA LEU A 303 -25.92 4.84 -21.91
C LEU A 303 -26.90 4.29 -20.87
N VAL A 304 -26.77 4.72 -19.61
CA VAL A 304 -27.55 4.27 -18.45
C VAL A 304 -27.82 5.46 -17.53
N PRO A 305 -28.91 6.21 -17.79
CA PRO A 305 -29.30 7.36 -16.97
C PRO A 305 -29.57 7.01 -15.50
N ASP A 306 -30.02 5.77 -15.23
CA ASP A 306 -30.35 5.28 -13.88
C ASP A 306 -29.14 4.69 -13.12
N SER A 307 -27.92 5.06 -13.53
CA SER A 307 -26.70 4.58 -12.87
C SER A 307 -26.62 5.03 -11.41
N THR A 308 -26.24 4.12 -10.52
CA THR A 308 -26.05 4.42 -9.09
C THR A 308 -24.66 4.96 -8.76
N LEU A 309 -23.79 5.08 -9.77
CA LEU A 309 -22.47 5.65 -9.65
C LEU A 309 -22.53 7.15 -10.00
N GLU A 310 -22.15 8.01 -9.05
CA GLU A 310 -22.16 9.45 -9.26
C GLU A 310 -20.79 10.00 -9.66
N GLY A 311 -20.71 10.72 -10.77
CA GLY A 311 -19.45 11.27 -11.28
C GLY A 311 -18.44 10.17 -11.67
N GLU A 312 -17.16 10.48 -11.60
CA GLU A 312 -16.09 9.55 -12.01
C GLU A 312 -15.82 8.49 -10.91
N ALA A 313 -15.65 7.23 -11.31
CA ALA A 313 -15.16 6.19 -10.40
C ALA A 313 -13.72 6.50 -10.00
N ASN A 314 -13.40 6.26 -8.73
CA ASN A 314 -12.03 6.30 -8.22
C ASN A 314 -11.54 4.93 -7.78
N LEU A 315 -12.40 3.90 -7.74
CA LEU A 315 -12.03 2.53 -7.44
C LEU A 315 -12.56 1.58 -8.53
N LEU A 316 -11.65 0.89 -9.21
CA LEU A 316 -11.99 -0.11 -10.22
C LEU A 316 -11.79 -1.52 -9.65
N VAL A 317 -12.87 -2.30 -9.66
CA VAL A 317 -12.87 -3.71 -9.31
C VAL A 317 -12.83 -4.51 -10.60
N CYS A 318 -11.68 -5.11 -10.89
CA CYS A 318 -11.44 -5.88 -12.10
C CYS A 318 -11.90 -7.33 -11.97
N PRO A 319 -12.29 -8.00 -13.07
CA PRO A 319 -12.86 -9.34 -13.02
C PRO A 319 -11.86 -10.45 -12.69
N ASN A 320 -10.57 -10.25 -12.93
CA ASN A 320 -9.51 -11.25 -12.69
C ASN A 320 -8.12 -10.58 -12.62
N LEU A 321 -7.11 -11.37 -12.22
CA LEU A 321 -5.74 -10.89 -12.07
C LEU A 321 -5.18 -10.30 -13.37
N ASP A 322 -5.35 -11.00 -14.50
CA ASP A 322 -4.81 -10.54 -15.79
C ASP A 322 -5.34 -9.17 -16.17
N SER A 323 -6.66 -8.96 -16.08
CA SER A 323 -7.29 -7.68 -16.41
C SER A 323 -6.80 -6.56 -15.50
N ALA A 324 -6.70 -6.81 -14.19
CA ALA A 324 -6.23 -5.84 -13.22
C ALA A 324 -4.75 -5.49 -13.44
N ASN A 325 -3.91 -6.51 -13.59
CA ASN A 325 -2.47 -6.38 -13.73
C ASN A 325 -2.07 -5.71 -15.06
N ILE A 326 -2.69 -6.11 -16.16
CA ILE A 326 -2.47 -5.47 -17.48
C ILE A 326 -2.90 -4.01 -17.43
N LEU A 327 -4.10 -3.71 -16.93
CA LEU A 327 -4.60 -2.34 -16.80
C LEU A 327 -3.64 -1.47 -15.99
N PHE A 328 -3.25 -1.96 -14.81
CA PHE A 328 -2.36 -1.27 -13.91
C PHE A 328 -0.99 -0.98 -14.54
N ASN A 329 -0.36 -1.99 -15.18
CA ASN A 329 0.94 -1.82 -15.82
C ASN A 329 0.87 -0.82 -16.99
N VAL A 330 -0.15 -0.95 -17.86
CA VAL A 330 -0.36 -0.03 -18.99
C VAL A 330 -0.57 1.40 -18.51
N ALA A 331 -1.36 1.60 -17.45
CA ALA A 331 -1.58 2.92 -16.87
C ALA A 331 -0.28 3.52 -16.31
N THR A 332 0.57 2.69 -15.68
CA THR A 332 1.82 3.12 -15.03
C THR A 332 2.91 3.59 -16.01
N VAL A 333 2.91 3.12 -17.27
CA VAL A 333 3.89 3.54 -18.30
C VAL A 333 3.97 5.06 -18.46
N ARG A 334 2.91 5.82 -18.12
CA ARG A 334 2.84 7.29 -18.26
C ARG A 334 3.45 8.11 -17.10
N ARG A 335 4.48 7.62 -16.39
CA ARG A 335 5.11 8.29 -15.21
C ARG A 335 4.12 8.56 -14.06
N LEU A 336 3.33 7.56 -13.70
CA LEU A 336 2.47 7.64 -12.52
C LEU A 336 3.23 7.11 -11.30
N VAL A 337 3.09 7.79 -10.16
CA VAL A 337 3.61 7.27 -8.89
C VAL A 337 2.72 6.10 -8.46
N ASN A 338 3.36 4.97 -8.16
CA ASN A 338 2.72 3.73 -7.78
C ASN A 338 2.81 3.49 -6.27
N MET A 339 1.71 3.04 -5.68
CA MET A 339 1.68 2.52 -4.32
C MET A 339 0.82 1.26 -4.30
N THR A 340 1.43 0.15 -3.89
CA THR A 340 0.76 -1.15 -3.70
C THR A 340 0.57 -1.39 -2.21
N ALA A 341 -0.69 -1.48 -1.77
CA ALA A 341 -1.04 -1.91 -0.42
C ALA A 341 -1.61 -3.33 -0.47
N LEU A 342 -1.10 -4.23 0.38
CA LEU A 342 -1.68 -5.54 0.63
C LEU A 342 -2.46 -5.45 1.94
N ALA A 343 -3.78 -5.65 1.88
CA ALA A 343 -4.59 -5.71 3.10
C ALA A 343 -4.33 -7.05 3.80
N VAL A 344 -3.41 -7.05 4.77
CA VAL A 344 -3.09 -8.20 5.62
C VAL A 344 -3.73 -7.98 6.99
N ALA A 345 -4.09 -9.09 7.65
CA ALA A 345 -4.86 -9.10 8.88
C ALA A 345 -4.35 -8.13 9.98
N GLU A 346 -5.30 -7.56 10.72
CA GLU A 346 -5.08 -6.94 12.02
C GLU A 346 -4.60 -8.06 12.96
N VAL A 347 -3.30 -8.09 13.27
CA VAL A 347 -2.82 -8.90 14.40
C VAL A 347 -3.31 -8.20 15.65
N ALA A 348 -4.51 -8.57 16.09
CA ALA A 348 -5.08 -8.11 17.35
C ALA A 348 -4.02 -8.34 18.43
N ALA A 349 -3.41 -7.25 18.90
CA ALA A 349 -2.40 -7.25 19.94
C ALA A 349 -2.96 -8.03 21.13
N ARG A 350 -2.45 -9.24 21.35
CA ARG A 350 -2.84 -10.14 22.44
C ARG A 350 -2.38 -9.64 23.83
N LYS A 351 -2.05 -8.36 23.99
CA LYS A 351 -1.51 -7.77 25.23
C LYS A 351 -2.56 -7.18 26.18
N ALA A 352 -3.78 -7.71 26.21
CA ALA A 352 -4.80 -7.27 27.18
C ALA A 352 -5.57 -8.40 27.90
N LYS A 353 -5.08 -9.65 27.92
CA LYS A 353 -5.76 -10.76 28.65
C LYS A 353 -4.90 -11.54 29.66
N CYS A 354 -3.70 -11.09 30.00
CA CYS A 354 -2.89 -11.70 31.08
C CYS A 354 -2.64 -10.77 32.29
N ALA A 355 -3.40 -9.69 32.44
CA ALA A 355 -3.37 -8.83 33.64
C ALA A 355 -4.68 -8.86 34.45
N ALA A 356 -5.57 -9.83 34.17
CA ALA A 356 -6.77 -10.08 34.96
C ALA A 356 -7.15 -11.57 34.86
N ALA A 357 -6.34 -12.42 35.50
CA ALA A 357 -6.70 -13.75 35.98
C ALA A 357 -5.64 -14.19 36.99
#